data_AF-A0A1V6PWT5-F1
#
_entry.id   AF-A0A1V6PWT5-F1
#
_cell.length_a   1.000
_cell.length_b   1.000
_cell.length_c   1.000
_cell.angle_alpha   90.00
_cell.angle_beta   90.00
_cell.angle_gamma   90.00
#
_symmetry.space_group_name_H-M   'P 1'
#
loop_
_entity.id
_entity.type
_entity.pdbx_description
1 polymer ?
#
loop_
_entity_poly.entity_id
_entity_poly.type
_entity_poly.pdbx_seq_one_letter_code
_entity_poly.pdbx_strand_id
1 'polypeptide(L)'
;MPVGPRVSKEEFMHALGLNPQDAHHEQYYRAMRDEAIMVYNRMNQDTTNLLDNIRADPNTRPPFFWHHIRPDRQRWAILEIWRNSAPLTRPLFDRGITNGERRQVEEAPKKYYDPVRNGTL
;
A
#
# COMPACT_ATOMS: atom_id res chain seq x y z
N MET A 1 8.15 3.53 11.25
CA MET A 1 7.85 2.23 10.58
C MET A 1 6.81 2.52 9.51
N PRO A 2 7.14 2.43 8.21
CA PRO A 2 6.17 2.68 7.14
C PRO A 2 5.24 1.48 6.97
N VAL A 3 3.93 1.72 7.00
CA VAL A 3 2.90 0.70 6.78
C VAL A 3 2.80 0.38 5.28
N GLY A 4 3.58 -0.61 4.83
CA GLY A 4 3.49 -1.23 3.51
C GLY A 4 2.47 -2.40 3.50
N PRO A 5 2.16 -3.00 2.33
CA PRO A 5 0.94 -3.77 2.04
C PRO A 5 0.82 -5.16 2.72
N ARG A 6 1.54 -5.39 3.82
CA ARG A 6 1.56 -6.66 4.57
C ARG A 6 1.67 -6.47 6.08
N VAL A 7 1.44 -5.27 6.61
CA VAL A 7 1.41 -5.07 8.07
C VAL A 7 0.18 -5.76 8.65
N SER A 8 0.35 -6.43 9.79
CA SER A 8 -0.78 -7.01 10.49
C SER A 8 -1.74 -5.89 10.94
N LYS A 9 -3.00 -6.25 11.22
CA LYS A 9 -3.96 -5.29 11.81
C LYS A 9 -3.38 -4.63 13.08
N GLU A 10 -2.71 -5.42 13.92
CA GLU A 10 -2.07 -4.95 15.14
C GLU A 10 -0.98 -3.92 14.85
N GLU A 11 -0.09 -4.19 13.89
CA GLU A 11 0.97 -3.25 13.49
C GLU A 11 0.39 -1.97 12.88
N PHE A 12 -0.66 -2.08 12.06
CA PHE A 12 -1.39 -0.93 11.54
C PHE A 12 -1.99 -0.07 12.65
N MET A 13 -2.66 -0.70 13.62
CA MET A 13 -3.27 0.00 14.75
C MET A 13 -2.19 0.68 15.60
N HIS A 14 -1.10 -0.01 15.91
CA HIS A 14 0.01 0.57 16.66
C HIS A 14 0.68 1.74 15.93
N ALA A 15 0.82 1.69 14.60
CA ALA A 15 1.36 2.80 13.81
C ALA A 15 0.52 4.08 13.91
N LEU A 16 -0.78 3.94 14.20
CA LEU A 16 -1.71 5.05 14.41
C LEU A 16 -1.88 5.45 15.88
N GLY A 17 -1.13 4.79 16.80
CA GLY A 17 -1.28 4.96 18.24
C GLY A 17 -2.56 4.35 18.81
N LEU A 18 -3.17 3.40 18.09
CA LEU A 18 -4.37 2.68 18.50
C LEU A 18 -4.00 1.37 19.21
N ASN A 19 -4.84 0.98 20.17
CA ASN A 19 -4.72 -0.28 20.91
C ASN A 19 -5.64 -1.35 20.29
N PRO A 20 -5.11 -2.46 19.73
CA PRO A 20 -5.90 -3.52 19.11
C PRO A 20 -6.76 -4.33 20.08
N GLN A 21 -6.50 -4.25 21.39
CA GLN A 21 -7.30 -4.89 22.43
C GLN A 21 -8.44 -3.99 22.96
N ASP A 22 -8.52 -2.73 22.50
CA ASP A 22 -9.57 -1.78 22.89
C ASP A 22 -10.71 -1.78 21.85
N ALA A 23 -11.93 -2.07 22.32
CA ALA A 23 -13.12 -2.12 21.47
C ALA A 23 -13.47 -0.75 20.84
N HIS A 24 -13.12 0.37 21.47
CA HIS A 24 -13.31 1.69 20.87
C HIS A 24 -12.31 1.93 19.73
N HIS A 25 -11.08 1.48 19.87
CA HIS A 25 -10.06 1.55 18.81
C HIS A 25 -10.38 0.64 17.62
N GLU A 26 -11.05 -0.48 17.88
CA GLU A 26 -11.59 -1.36 16.83
C GLU A 26 -12.57 -0.62 15.90
N GLN A 27 -13.38 0.29 16.45
CA GLN A 27 -14.33 1.07 15.65
C GLN A 27 -13.60 1.98 14.64
N TYR A 28 -12.50 2.61 15.04
CA TYR A 28 -11.68 3.41 14.13
C TYR A 28 -11.05 2.55 13.02
N TYR A 29 -10.51 1.38 13.37
CA TYR A 29 -9.96 0.44 12.38
C TYR A 29 -11.03 0.02 11.36
N ARG A 30 -12.23 -0.33 11.81
CA ARG A 30 -13.36 -0.71 10.94
C ARG A 30 -13.75 0.43 10.02
N ALA A 31 -13.93 1.64 10.56
CA ALA A 31 -14.30 2.81 9.77
C ALA A 31 -13.25 3.12 8.69
N MET A 32 -11.95 3.13 9.03
CA MET A 32 -10.87 3.36 8.06
C MET A 32 -10.81 2.27 6.99
N ARG A 33 -11.05 1.01 7.37
CA ARG A 33 -11.10 -0.12 6.44
C ARG A 33 -12.28 0.01 5.48
N ASP A 34 -13.46 0.37 5.96
CA ASP A 34 -14.66 0.52 5.13
C ASP A 34 -14.47 1.64 4.10
N GLU A 35 -13.86 2.75 4.49
CA GLU A 35 -13.49 3.86 3.59
C GLU A 35 -12.51 3.41 2.51
N ALA A 36 -11.51 2.59 2.85
CA ALA A 36 -10.60 2.00 1.88
C ALA A 36 -11.31 1.02 0.92
N ILE A 37 -12.20 0.17 1.45
CA ILE A 37 -12.99 -0.78 0.65
C ILE A 37 -13.88 -0.04 -0.37
N MET A 38 -14.51 1.07 0.01
CA MET A 38 -15.34 1.85 -0.91
C MET A 38 -14.55 2.31 -2.14
N VAL A 39 -13.37 2.91 -1.93
CA VAL A 39 -12.53 3.38 -3.04
C VAL A 39 -12.01 2.20 -3.86
N TYR A 40 -11.59 1.12 -3.21
CA TYR A 40 -11.10 -0.07 -3.89
C TYR A 40 -12.18 -0.75 -4.75
N ASN A 41 -13.42 -0.81 -4.28
CA ASN A 41 -14.56 -1.31 -5.05
C ASN A 41 -14.79 -0.47 -6.31
N ARG A 42 -14.63 0.86 -6.22
CA ARG A 42 -14.70 1.75 -7.40
C ARG A 42 -13.57 1.46 -8.39
N MET A 43 -12.35 1.19 -7.90
CA MET A 43 -11.24 0.84 -8.78
C MET A 43 -11.45 -0.49 -9.50
N ASN A 44 -12.07 -1.46 -8.83
CA ASN A 44 -12.38 -2.77 -9.38
C ASN A 44 -13.43 -2.76 -10.50
N GLN A 45 -14.12 -1.65 -10.73
CA GLN A 45 -15.11 -1.49 -11.81
C GLN A 45 -14.47 -1.18 -13.17
N ASP A 46 -13.22 -0.71 -13.19
CA ASP A 46 -12.59 -0.22 -14.42
C ASP A 46 -11.17 -0.79 -14.60
N THR A 47 -10.98 -1.57 -15.67
CA THR A 47 -9.70 -2.17 -16.04
C THR A 47 -8.68 -1.14 -16.52
N THR A 48 -9.06 0.11 -16.80
CA THR A 48 -8.10 1.19 -17.06
C THR A 48 -7.21 1.49 -15.85
N ASN A 49 -7.65 1.08 -14.65
CA ASN A 49 -6.87 1.21 -13.43
C ASN A 49 -5.64 0.28 -13.37
N LEU A 50 -5.59 -0.73 -14.24
CA LEU A 50 -4.56 -1.75 -14.27
C LEU A 50 -3.37 -1.38 -15.14
N LEU A 51 -2.21 -1.94 -14.83
CA LEU A 51 -1.03 -1.95 -15.71
C LEU A 51 -1.38 -2.48 -17.11
N ASP A 52 -0.74 -1.97 -18.16
CA ASP A 52 -1.09 -2.27 -19.56
C ASP A 52 -1.09 -3.77 -19.88
N ASN A 53 -0.09 -4.50 -19.36
CA ASN A 53 0.04 -5.94 -19.54
C ASN A 53 -1.11 -6.73 -18.89
N ILE A 54 -1.53 -6.33 -17.68
CA ILE A 54 -2.64 -6.99 -16.96
C ILE A 54 -3.98 -6.61 -17.59
N ARG A 55 -4.13 -5.35 -18.00
CA ARG A 55 -5.32 -4.85 -18.71
C ARG A 55 -5.54 -5.57 -20.04
N ALA A 56 -4.46 -5.92 -20.74
CA ALA A 56 -4.53 -6.62 -22.02
C ALA A 56 -4.94 -8.10 -21.89
N ASP A 57 -4.89 -8.69 -20.69
CA ASP A 57 -5.32 -10.07 -20.46
C ASP A 57 -6.86 -10.15 -20.35
N PRO A 58 -7.53 -10.87 -21.26
CA PRO A 58 -8.99 -11.03 -21.23
C PRO A 58 -9.49 -11.86 -20.03
N ASN A 59 -8.61 -12.58 -19.33
CA ASN A 59 -8.96 -13.34 -18.13
C ASN A 59 -8.89 -12.51 -16.86
N THR A 60 -8.39 -11.29 -16.93
CA THR A 60 -8.33 -10.40 -15.77
C THR A 60 -9.72 -10.08 -15.28
N ARG A 61 -9.99 -10.42 -14.01
CA ARG A 61 -11.26 -10.15 -13.33
C ARG A 61 -11.00 -9.52 -11.96
N PRO A 62 -11.92 -8.68 -11.47
CA PRO A 62 -11.83 -8.16 -10.11
C PRO A 62 -12.02 -9.28 -9.06
N PRO A 63 -11.55 -9.08 -7.82
CA PRO A 63 -10.85 -7.90 -7.32
C PRO A 63 -9.40 -7.81 -7.82
N PHE A 64 -8.97 -6.62 -8.22
CA PHE A 64 -7.64 -6.38 -8.79
C PHE A 64 -6.58 -6.26 -7.70
N PHE A 65 -5.57 -7.12 -7.72
CA PHE A 65 -4.47 -7.01 -6.78
C PHE A 65 -3.83 -5.62 -6.80
N TRP A 66 -3.52 -5.07 -5.62
CA TRP A 66 -2.97 -3.70 -5.50
C TRP A 66 -1.73 -3.49 -6.38
N HIS A 67 -0.85 -4.49 -6.49
CA HIS A 67 0.34 -4.43 -7.34
C HIS A 67 0.07 -4.55 -8.85
N HIS A 68 -1.15 -4.88 -9.26
CA HIS A 68 -1.59 -4.82 -10.66
C HIS A 68 -2.19 -3.46 -11.04
N ILE A 69 -2.49 -2.61 -10.06
CA ILE A 69 -3.02 -1.27 -10.26
C ILE A 69 -1.86 -0.34 -10.62
N ARG A 70 -2.07 0.57 -11.58
CA ARG A 70 -1.04 1.54 -11.98
C ARG A 70 -0.63 2.46 -10.81
N PRO A 71 0.64 2.90 -10.73
CA PRO A 71 1.11 3.76 -9.64
C PRO A 71 0.35 5.09 -9.50
N ASP A 72 -0.07 5.72 -10.60
CA ASP A 72 -0.87 6.94 -10.60
C ASP A 72 -2.26 6.70 -10.00
N ARG A 73 -2.87 5.55 -10.30
CA ARG A 73 -4.16 5.14 -9.77
C ARG A 73 -4.08 4.71 -8.31
N GLN A 74 -3.00 4.06 -7.89
CA GLN A 74 -2.71 3.81 -6.47
C GLN A 74 -2.61 5.12 -5.68
N ARG A 75 -1.86 6.10 -6.20
CA ARG A 75 -1.73 7.43 -5.58
C ARG A 75 -3.07 8.14 -5.51
N TRP A 76 -3.84 8.13 -6.60
CA TRP A 76 -5.18 8.69 -6.64
C TRP A 76 -6.07 8.05 -5.57
N ALA A 77 -6.05 6.73 -5.43
CA ALA A 77 -6.87 6.02 -4.45
C ALA A 77 -6.53 6.38 -3.01
N ILE A 78 -5.24 6.48 -2.66
CA ILE A 78 -4.81 6.94 -1.32
C ILE A 78 -5.37 8.34 -1.03
N LEU A 79 -5.27 9.26 -1.99
CA LEU A 79 -5.81 10.61 -1.85
C LEU A 79 -7.33 10.63 -1.78
N GLU A 80 -8.00 9.75 -2.53
CA GLU A 80 -9.45 9.63 -2.57
C GLU A 80 -10.00 9.09 -1.24
N ILE A 81 -9.33 8.12 -0.62
CA ILE A 81 -9.66 7.62 0.73
C ILE A 81 -9.56 8.77 1.73
N TRP A 82 -8.42 9.49 1.73
CA TRP A 82 -8.26 10.64 2.61
C TRP A 82 -9.35 11.68 2.37
N ARG A 83 -9.63 12.07 1.12
CA ARG A 83 -10.66 13.07 0.78
C ARG A 83 -12.04 12.68 1.29
N ASN A 84 -12.40 11.40 1.16
CA ASN A 84 -13.71 10.86 1.51
C ASN A 84 -13.83 10.42 2.98
N SER A 85 -12.75 10.48 3.77
CA SER A 85 -12.76 10.01 5.14
C SER A 85 -13.70 10.85 6.02
N ALA A 86 -14.48 10.18 6.86
CA ALA A 86 -15.38 10.81 7.81
C ALA A 86 -14.63 11.65 8.86
N PRO A 87 -15.31 12.59 9.53
CA PRO A 87 -14.71 13.39 10.61
C PRO A 87 -14.07 12.55 11.72
N LEU A 88 -14.58 11.33 11.95
CA LEU A 88 -14.06 10.38 12.94
C LEU A 88 -12.66 9.85 12.57
N THR A 89 -12.42 9.53 11.30
CA THR A 89 -11.19 8.90 10.82
C THR A 89 -10.22 9.88 10.21
N ARG A 90 -10.69 11.09 9.82
CA ARG A 90 -9.85 12.15 9.22
C ARG A 90 -8.58 12.44 10.02
N PRO A 91 -8.62 12.63 11.36
CA PRO A 91 -7.41 12.91 12.13
C PRO A 91 -6.40 11.75 12.10
N LEU A 92 -6.86 10.51 11.91
CA LEU A 92 -5.98 9.34 11.79
C LEU A 92 -5.29 9.30 10.42
N PHE A 93 -5.99 9.65 9.35
CA PHE A 93 -5.36 9.79 8.03
C PHE A 93 -4.42 10.99 7.95
N ASP A 94 -4.72 12.10 8.64
CA ASP A 94 -3.83 13.26 8.71
C ASP A 94 -2.50 12.91 9.42
N ARG A 95 -2.56 12.04 10.44
CA ARG A 95 -1.36 11.44 11.08
C ARG A 95 -0.64 10.44 10.18
N GLY A 96 -1.31 9.95 9.14
CA GLY A 96 -0.81 9.01 8.14
C GLY A 96 0.31 9.57 7.25
N ILE A 97 0.71 10.85 7.41
CA ILE A 97 2.05 11.33 7.03
C ILE A 97 3.09 10.66 7.95
N THR A 98 3.19 9.33 7.84
CA THR A 98 4.23 8.53 8.47
C THR A 98 5.35 8.45 7.44
N ASN A 99 6.34 9.33 7.57
CA ASN A 99 7.66 9.32 6.94
C ASN A 99 7.73 8.54 5.60
N GLY A 100 7.37 9.23 4.52
CA GLY A 100 7.42 8.68 3.18
C GLY A 100 8.83 8.26 2.80
N GLU A 101 9.14 6.97 2.91
CA GLU A 101 10.12 6.32 2.05
C GLU A 101 9.37 5.43 1.08
N ARG A 102 9.11 5.98 -0.11
CA ARG A 102 9.15 5.16 -1.31
C ARG A 102 10.57 4.63 -1.38
N ARG A 103 10.84 3.43 -0.86
CA ARG A 103 12.01 2.67 -1.30
C ARG A 103 11.80 2.40 -2.78
N GLN A 104 12.27 3.35 -3.59
CA GLN A 104 12.79 3.01 -4.90
C GLN A 104 13.73 1.84 -4.65
N VAL A 105 13.47 0.75 -5.35
CA VAL A 105 14.31 -0.43 -5.32
C VAL A 105 15.66 0.04 -5.83
N GLU A 106 16.59 0.32 -4.93
CA GLU A 106 17.98 0.55 -5.31
C GLU A 106 18.48 -0.83 -5.74
N GLU A 107 18.58 -1.03 -7.06
CA GLU A 107 19.20 -2.21 -7.65
C GLU A 107 20.58 -2.39 -7.01
N ALA A 108 20.74 -3.44 -6.22
CA ALA A 108 22.04 -3.83 -5.72
C ALA A 108 22.98 -4.05 -6.92
N PRO A 109 24.20 -3.50 -6.92
CA PRO A 109 25.11 -3.66 -8.06
C PRO A 109 25.42 -5.15 -8.22
N LYS A 110 25.19 -5.67 -9.43
CA LYS A 110 25.55 -7.03 -9.83
C LYS A 110 27.03 -7.24 -9.50
N LYS A 111 27.34 -7.97 -8.42
CA LYS A 111 28.69 -8.46 -8.15
C LYS A 111 29.01 -9.53 -9.19
N TYR A 112 29.58 -9.10 -10.31
CA TYR A 112 30.30 -10.00 -11.20
C TYR A 112 31.51 -10.56 -10.42
N TYR A 113 31.58 -11.88 -10.30
CA TYR A 113 32.77 -12.56 -9.82
C TYR A 113 33.75 -12.69 -11.00
N ASP A 114 34.90 -12.04 -10.90
CA ASP A 114 35.99 -12.12 -11.89
C ASP A 114 37.15 -12.96 -11.28
N PRO A 115 37.51 -14.13 -11.87
CA PRO A 115 38.25 -15.18 -11.17
C PRO A 115 39.79 -15.10 -11.27
N VAL A 116 40.44 -13.94 -11.38
CA VAL A 116 41.92 -13.87 -11.41
C VAL A 116 42.47 -12.55 -10.84
N ARG A 117 42.94 -12.57 -9.57
CA ARG A 117 43.95 -11.69 -8.91
C ARG A 117 43.78 -11.86 -7.39
N ASN A 118 44.65 -12.48 -6.60
CA ASN A 118 46.11 -12.38 -6.55
C ASN A 118 46.69 -13.67 -5.97
N GLY A 119 47.75 -14.19 -6.58
CA GLY A 119 48.60 -15.20 -5.97
C GLY A 119 49.52 -14.59 -4.89
N THR A 120 50.33 -15.48 -4.30
CA THR A 120 51.46 -15.26 -3.37
C THR A 120 51.12 -15.46 -1.89
N LEU A 121 51.03 -16.70 -1.41
CA LEU A 121 52.10 -17.57 -0.86
C LEU A 121 51.47 -18.88 -0.35
#